data_AF-A0A3D5YQK1-F1
#
_entry.id   AF-A0A3D5YQK1-F1
#
_cell.length_a   1.000
_cell.length_b   1.000
_cell.length_c   1.000
_cell.angle_alpha   90.00
_cell.angle_beta   90.00
_cell.angle_gamma   90.00
#
_symmetry.space_group_name_H-M   'P 1'
#
loop_
_entity.id
_entity.type
_entity.pdbx_description
1 polymer ?
#
loop_
_entity_poly.entity_id
_entity_poly.type
_entity_poly.pdbx_seq_one_letter_code
_entity_poly.pdbx_strand_id
1 'polypeptide(L)' 'SIKELARRWNPSIYDGFKKHNKHEALADIHESIEELKYYRQHLWLPSEANLASTNSTPKVD' A
#
# COMPACT_ATOMS: atom_id res chain seq x y z
N SER A 1 -1.08 -2.85 15.36
CA SER A 1 -1.86 -2.43 14.18
C SER A 1 -0.97 -2.45 12.96
N ILE A 2 -1.49 -2.80 11.77
CA ILE A 2 -0.73 -2.77 10.50
C ILE A 2 -0.18 -1.36 10.21
N LYS A 3 -0.91 -0.32 10.63
CA LYS A 3 -0.47 1.08 10.53
C LYS A 3 0.88 1.34 11.20
N GLU A 4 1.10 0.76 12.38
CA GLU A 4 2.36 0.89 13.13
C GLU A 4 3.52 0.11 12.50
N LEU A 5 3.20 -0.96 11.76
CA LEU A 5 4.17 -1.70 10.96
C LEU A 5 4.57 -0.88 9.72
N ALA A 6 3.59 -0.33 8.99
CA ALA A 6 3.81 0.53 7.83
C ALA A 6 4.72 1.72 8.21
N ARG A 7 4.43 2.39 9.35
CA ARG A 7 5.24 3.51 9.85
C ARG A 7 6.71 3.16 10.08
N ARG A 8 7.01 1.93 10.51
CA ARG A 8 8.38 1.48 10.83
C ARG A 8 9.12 0.90 9.63
N TRP A 9 8.43 0.16 8.78
CA TRP A 9 9.04 -0.60 7.69
C TRP A 9 9.06 0.17 6.36
N ASN A 10 8.06 1.02 6.11
CA ASN A 10 8.00 1.83 4.90
C ASN A 10 7.23 3.14 5.17
N PRO A 11 7.90 4.17 5.71
CA PRO A 11 7.27 5.45 6.07
C PRO A 11 6.55 6.13 4.89
N SER A 12 7.08 5.97 3.66
CA SER A 12 6.49 6.56 2.45
C SER A 12 5.08 6.01 2.16
N ILE A 13 4.83 4.73 2.44
CA ILE A 13 3.49 4.13 2.29
C ILE A 13 2.57 4.60 3.42
N TYR A 14 3.08 4.73 4.65
CA TYR A 14 2.29 5.26 5.76
C TYR A 14 1.75 6.67 5.46
N ASP A 15 2.56 7.54 4.87
CA ASP A 15 2.16 8.92 4.53
C ASP A 15 1.21 9.00 3.31
N GLY A 16 1.08 7.92 2.54
CA GLY A 16 0.27 7.85 1.33
C GLY A 16 -1.23 7.65 1.54
N PHE A 17 -1.66 7.30 2.76
CA PHE A 17 -3.07 7.10 3.08
C PHE A 17 -3.58 8.15 4.09
N LYS A 18 -4.65 8.87 3.73
CA LYS A 18 -5.29 9.89 4.57
C LYS A 18 -6.78 9.60 4.74
N LYS A 19 -7.24 9.60 5.98
CA LYS A 19 -8.67 9.49 6.33
C LYS A 19 -9.38 10.82 6.09
N HIS A 20 -10.65 10.75 5.69
CA HIS A 20 -11.48 11.94 5.46
C HIS A 20 -12.13 12.44 6.76
N ASN A 21 -12.20 11.61 7.82
CA ASN A 21 -12.69 11.97 9.16
C ASN A 21 -14.11 12.57 9.15
N LYS A 22 -15.09 11.87 8.55
CA LYS A 22 -16.48 12.34 8.49
C LYS A 22 -17.26 12.22 9.81
N HIS A 23 -16.66 11.65 10.86
CA HIS A 23 -17.26 11.47 12.19
C HIS A 23 -18.60 10.72 12.19
N GLU A 24 -18.78 9.81 11.24
CA GLU A 24 -19.90 8.88 11.15
C GLU A 24 -19.36 7.46 11.34
N ALA A 25 -20.00 6.66 12.19
CA ALA A 25 -19.52 5.30 12.49
C ALA A 25 -19.40 4.40 11.25
N LEU A 26 -20.34 4.54 10.29
CA LEU A 26 -20.28 3.79 9.03
C LEU A 26 -19.11 4.25 8.15
N ALA A 27 -18.85 5.56 8.11
CA ALA A 27 -17.70 6.11 7.39
C ALA A 27 -16.38 5.62 8.00
N ASP A 28 -16.25 5.58 9.32
CA ASP A 28 -15.04 5.10 10.01
C ASP A 28 -14.72 3.62 9.69
N ILE A 29 -15.77 2.79 9.57
CA ILE A 29 -15.63 1.38 9.14
C ILE A 29 -15.13 1.31 7.70
N HIS A 30 -15.76 2.04 6.78
CA HIS A 30 -15.35 2.06 5.38
C HIS A 30 -13.91 2.57 5.21
N GLU A 31 -13.54 3.66 5.88
CA GLU A 31 -12.17 4.20 5.86
C GLU A 31 -11.15 3.20 6.39
N SER A 32 -11.50 2.42 7.42
CA SER A 32 -10.60 1.38 7.96
C SER A 32 -10.44 0.20 7.00
N ILE A 33 -11.50 -0.17 6.25
CA ILE A 33 -11.42 -1.19 5.19
C ILE A 33 -10.55 -0.70 4.03
N GLU A 34 -10.71 0.55 3.61
CA GLU A 34 -9.88 1.17 2.56
C GLU A 34 -8.42 1.25 2.98
N GLU A 35 -8.14 1.62 4.23
CA GLU A 35 -6.79 1.64 4.81
C GLU A 35 -6.12 0.25 4.70
N LEU A 36 -6.85 -0.81 5.06
CA LEU A 36 -6.33 -2.19 4.97
C LEU A 36 -6.12 -2.64 3.53
N LYS A 37 -7.02 -2.28 2.60
CA LYS A 37 -6.84 -2.58 1.16
C LYS A 37 -5.61 -1.88 0.62
N TYR A 38 -5.39 -0.62 0.99
CA TYR A 38 -4.22 0.16 0.59
C TYR A 38 -2.93 -0.49 1.09
N TYR A 39 -2.82 -0.82 2.38
CA TYR A 39 -1.62 -1.48 2.90
C TYR A 39 -1.41 -2.86 2.27
N ARG A 40 -2.47 -3.64 2.01
CA ARG A 40 -2.34 -4.94 1.34
C ARG A 40 -1.70 -4.81 -0.05
N GLN A 41 -2.04 -3.77 -0.80
CA GLN A 41 -1.53 -3.55 -2.15
C GLN A 41 -0.10 -3.00 -2.18
N HIS A 42 0.29 -2.20 -1.19
CA HIS A 42 1.54 -1.43 -1.24
C HIS A 42 2.61 -1.90 -0.24
N LEU A 43 2.22 -2.59 0.83
CA LEU A 43 3.14 -2.93 1.92
C LEU A 43 3.78 -4.31 1.76
N TRP A 44 3.09 -5.29 1.15
CA TRP A 44 3.46 -6.71 1.33
C TRP A 44 4.15 -7.38 0.13
N LEU A 45 4.13 -6.82 -1.08
CA LEU A 45 4.86 -7.35 -2.24
C LEU A 45 5.15 -6.19 -3.20
N PRO A 46 6.22 -6.26 -4.03
CA PRO A 46 6.35 -5.35 -5.16
C PRO A 46 5.12 -5.54 -6.05
N SER A 47 4.46 -4.44 -6.41
CA SER A 47 3.40 -4.48 -7.42
C SER A 47 3.88 -5.31 -8.61
N GLU A 48 3.10 -6.31 -9.02
CA GLU A 48 3.35 -7.15 -10.21
C GLU A 48 3.73 -6.31 -11.45
N ALA A 49 3.30 -5.04 -11.48
CA ALA A 49 3.68 -4.06 -12.50
C ALA A 49 5.20 -3.81 -12.60
N ASN A 50 5.96 -3.98 -11.51
CA ASN A 50 7.42 -3.82 -11.50
C ASN A 50 8.18 -5.09 -11.92
N LEU A 51 7.58 -6.28 -11.77
CA LEU A 51 8.22 -7.55 -12.13
C LEU A 51 8.24 -7.78 -13.65
N ALA A 52 7.25 -7.24 -14.38
CA ALA A 52 7.18 -7.35 -15.83
C ALA A 52 8.25 -6.53 -16.57
N SER A 53 8.89 -5.55 -15.92
CA SER A 53 9.86 -4.66 -16.57
C SER A 53 11.32 -5.11 -16.46
N THR A 54 11.66 -6.09 -15.61
CA THR A 54 13.06 -6.48 -15.37
C THR A 54 13.54 -7.66 -16.22
N ASN A 55 12.69 -8.25 -17.06
CA ASN A 55 13.05 -9.42 -17.88
C ASN A 55 13.42 -9.08 -19.33
N SER A 56 14.05 -7.93 -19.58
CA SER A 56 14.82 -7.73 -20.81
C SER A 56 16.23 -8.25 -20.58
N THR A 57 16.41 -9.55 -20.77
CA THR A 57 17.75 -10.16 -20.90
C THR A 57 18.49 -9.51 -22.07
N PRO A 58 19.74 -9.05 -21.91
CA PRO A 58 20.52 -8.64 -23.05
C PRO A 58 20.76 -9.86 -23.92
N LYS A 59 20.27 -9.83 -25.17
CA LYS A 59 20.71 -10.76 -26.21
C LYS A 59 22.23 -10.59 -26.33
N VAL A 60 22.97 -11.58 -25.89
CA VAL A 60 24.38 -11.74 -26.22
C VAL A 60 24.44 -12.19 -27.68
N ASP A 61 25.09 -11.36 -28.50
CA ASP A 61 25.45 -11.66 -29.89
C ASP A 61 26.52 -12.76 -29.96
#